data_AF-A0A9P9ECI0-F1
#
_entry.id   AF-A0A9P9ECI0-F1
#
_cell.length_a   1.000
_cell.length_b   1.000
_cell.length_c   1.000
_cell.angle_alpha   90.00
_cell.angle_beta   90.00
_cell.angle_gamma   90.00
#
_symmetry.space_group_name_H-M   'P 1'
#
loop_
_entity.id
_entity.type
_entity.pdbx_description
1 polymer ?
#
loop_
_entity_poly.entity_id
_entity_poly.type
_entity_poly.pdbx_seq_one_letter_code
_entity_poly.pdbx_strand_id
1 'polypeptide(L)'
;MPSSPSTFQSFLMAPPGAPQGYIPSSFREKEPVPYGMDSNARPYAIFFSYMGLCAGLTLFIIHRLTKGFSALSKSKTAQPPPKKYVVLFVVLAIGSLATTWYHMIQYFKFSYDTWLMWRQHYELTPQMKHWGLWLRETSLFKEAWETVLVGFARYWWSNQIFFFACALGLDLEQRGFRRGIRHTWAFMLLGQIVAISFATNLFILAQLLCPPPPPPASTSGVYKKKWFGPWLLNVASVIATVIPAFLLAAEEYWYGHAFFKLLMIPHIALLVLPFVRVILPSHYVTDSNVQFEDRVYKILWSTTIGGGLLLGLNMTGAAVRYGGYEGIVIALHEHPAVSSVGYDVIFCWVTWIAWSAIKVVNSGDVFVREKEIDEYAWKDDRSGTTVTDGGNGIGAVRRR
;
A
#
# COMPACT_ATOMS: atom_id res chain seq x y z
N MET A 1 4.26 47.13 3.03
CA MET A 1 2.96 46.88 2.37
C MET A 1 2.82 45.39 2.16
N PRO A 2 1.77 44.72 2.65
CA PRO A 2 1.65 43.27 2.52
C PRO A 2 1.16 42.94 1.11
N SER A 3 2.00 42.23 0.36
CA SER A 3 1.65 41.58 -0.90
C SER A 3 0.60 40.50 -0.64
N SER A 4 -0.50 40.53 -1.38
CA SER A 4 -1.62 39.60 -1.23
C SER A 4 -1.20 38.15 -1.56
N PRO A 5 -1.71 37.13 -0.84
CA PRO A 5 -1.39 35.72 -1.11
C PRO A 5 -2.01 35.14 -2.39
N SER A 6 -2.77 35.92 -3.16
CA SER A 6 -3.60 35.44 -4.27
C SER A 6 -2.87 35.23 -5.60
N THR A 7 -1.64 35.75 -5.76
CA THR A 7 -0.94 35.74 -7.06
C THR A 7 -0.15 34.45 -7.31
N PHE A 8 0.03 33.59 -6.31
CA PHE A 8 0.82 32.35 -6.45
C PHE A 8 -0.01 31.15 -6.94
N GLN A 9 -1.34 31.18 -6.83
CA GLN A 9 -2.18 30.03 -7.20
C GLN A 9 -2.47 29.88 -8.69
N SER A 10 -2.30 30.94 -9.49
CA SER A 10 -2.56 30.89 -10.95
C SER A 10 -1.43 30.23 -11.76
N PHE A 11 -0.30 29.89 -11.14
CA PHE A 11 0.88 29.34 -11.83
C PHE A 11 0.94 27.81 -11.89
N LEU A 12 0.03 27.09 -11.23
CA LEU A 12 0.18 25.64 -11.03
C LEU A 12 -0.43 24.75 -12.12
N MET A 13 -1.13 25.30 -13.11
CA MET A 13 -1.64 24.55 -14.28
C MET A 13 -1.30 25.17 -15.64
N ALA A 14 -0.65 26.32 -15.65
CA ALA A 14 -0.18 26.92 -16.89
C ALA A 14 1.23 26.34 -17.17
N PRO A 15 1.50 25.77 -18.37
CA PRO A 15 2.85 25.34 -18.69
C PRO A 15 3.84 26.50 -18.46
N PRO A 16 5.08 26.24 -18.03
CA PRO A 16 6.06 27.29 -17.77
C PRO A 16 6.18 28.22 -18.97
N GLY A 17 5.83 29.51 -18.79
CA GLY A 17 5.81 30.52 -19.87
C GLY A 17 4.43 30.85 -20.46
N ALA A 18 3.35 30.26 -19.97
CA ALA A 18 1.99 30.65 -20.38
C ALA A 18 1.64 32.08 -19.89
N PRO A 19 1.11 32.95 -20.75
CA PRO A 19 0.78 34.32 -20.39
C PRO A 19 -0.31 34.39 -19.31
N GLN A 20 -0.29 35.43 -18.49
CA GLN A 20 -1.37 35.72 -17.53
C GLN A 20 -2.73 35.72 -18.27
N GLY A 21 -3.65 34.85 -17.83
CA GLY A 21 -4.96 34.66 -18.48
C GLY A 21 -5.02 33.50 -19.50
N TYR A 22 -4.01 32.64 -19.57
CA TYR A 22 -4.08 31.42 -20.37
C TYR A 22 -5.15 30.46 -19.82
N ILE A 23 -6.28 30.38 -20.52
CA ILE A 23 -7.29 29.33 -20.35
C ILE A 23 -6.87 28.17 -21.25
N PRO A 24 -6.61 26.95 -20.73
CA PRO A 24 -6.26 25.82 -21.57
C PRO A 24 -7.36 25.57 -22.62
N SER A 25 -6.98 25.22 -23.85
CA SER A 25 -7.93 25.03 -24.97
C SER A 25 -9.02 24.02 -24.64
N SER A 26 -8.70 22.99 -23.85
CA SER A 26 -9.64 22.00 -23.31
C SER A 26 -10.79 22.59 -22.47
N PHE A 27 -10.65 23.82 -21.98
CA PHE A 27 -11.70 24.56 -21.27
C PHE A 27 -12.40 25.61 -22.15
N ARG A 28 -11.79 26.06 -23.25
CA ARG A 28 -12.42 26.97 -24.23
C ARG A 28 -13.36 26.25 -25.19
N GLU A 29 -13.08 25.00 -25.51
CA GLU A 29 -13.81 24.19 -26.50
C GLU A 29 -14.95 23.35 -25.91
N LYS A 30 -15.28 23.50 -24.62
CA LYS A 30 -16.39 22.75 -24.02
C LYS A 30 -17.72 23.37 -24.43
N GLU A 31 -18.40 22.69 -25.36
CA GLU A 31 -19.76 23.04 -25.78
C GLU A 31 -20.70 23.17 -24.57
N PRO A 32 -21.64 24.13 -24.60
CA PRO A 32 -22.68 24.23 -23.58
C PRO A 32 -23.47 22.93 -23.53
N VAL A 33 -23.85 22.52 -22.32
CA VAL A 33 -24.55 21.25 -22.11
C VAL A 33 -25.90 21.32 -22.85
N PRO A 34 -26.21 20.36 -23.74
CA PRO A 34 -27.50 20.33 -24.42
C PRO A 34 -28.65 20.27 -23.41
N TYR A 35 -29.68 21.09 -23.66
CA TYR A 35 -30.84 21.22 -22.78
C TYR A 35 -31.46 19.84 -22.50
N GLY A 36 -31.55 19.45 -21.23
CA GLY A 36 -32.16 18.17 -20.80
C GLY A 36 -31.21 16.98 -20.62
N MET A 37 -29.89 17.12 -20.85
CA MET A 37 -28.89 16.08 -20.54
C MET A 37 -28.30 16.16 -19.11
N ASP A 38 -28.89 16.96 -18.22
CA ASP A 38 -28.39 17.27 -16.88
C ASP A 38 -28.65 16.22 -15.79
N SER A 39 -28.54 14.94 -16.13
CA SER A 39 -28.49 13.93 -15.06
C SER A 39 -27.09 13.87 -14.46
N ASN A 40 -26.91 14.61 -13.36
CA ASN A 40 -25.73 14.51 -12.49
C ASN A 40 -25.62 13.14 -11.77
N ALA A 41 -26.56 12.22 -12.04
CA ALA A 41 -26.62 10.92 -11.39
C ALA A 41 -25.37 10.07 -11.63
N ARG A 42 -24.82 10.04 -12.85
CA ARG A 42 -23.65 9.21 -13.17
C ARG A 42 -22.38 9.65 -12.42
N PRO A 43 -21.95 10.94 -12.45
CA PRO A 43 -20.80 11.41 -11.69
C PRO A 43 -20.95 11.18 -10.18
N TYR A 44 -22.13 11.46 -9.62
CA TYR A 44 -22.41 11.17 -8.21
C TYR A 44 -22.33 9.68 -7.90
N ALA A 45 -22.94 8.82 -8.72
CA ALA A 45 -22.90 7.38 -8.52
C ALA A 45 -21.45 6.85 -8.52
N ILE A 46 -20.60 7.31 -9.44
CA ILE A 46 -19.19 6.91 -9.49
C ILE A 46 -18.46 7.38 -8.21
N PHE A 47 -18.59 8.65 -7.85
CA PHE A 47 -17.90 9.21 -6.69
C PHE A 47 -18.35 8.56 -5.37
N PHE A 48 -19.66 8.48 -5.13
CA PHE A 48 -20.21 7.92 -3.89
C PHE A 48 -20.05 6.39 -3.83
N SER A 49 -20.09 5.67 -4.96
CA SER A 49 -19.77 4.24 -4.95
C SER A 49 -18.31 3.98 -4.63
N TYR A 50 -17.39 4.81 -5.12
CA TYR A 50 -15.97 4.75 -4.74
C TYR A 50 -15.78 5.03 -3.24
N MET A 51 -16.40 6.07 -2.70
CA MET A 51 -16.36 6.38 -1.26
C MET A 51 -16.96 5.25 -0.42
N GLY A 52 -18.11 4.72 -0.86
CA GLY A 52 -18.77 3.57 -0.24
C GLY A 52 -17.91 2.32 -0.26
N LEU A 53 -17.18 2.06 -1.36
CA LEU A 53 -16.23 0.95 -1.46
C LEU A 53 -15.06 1.11 -0.48
N CYS A 54 -14.47 2.30 -0.39
CA CYS A 54 -13.38 2.61 0.55
C CYS A 54 -13.82 2.37 2.01
N ALA A 55 -14.99 2.91 2.39
CA ALA A 55 -15.57 2.73 3.72
C ALA A 55 -15.93 1.26 3.98
N GLY A 56 -16.58 0.59 3.02
CA GLY A 56 -16.99 -0.80 3.11
C GLY A 56 -15.82 -1.76 3.29
N LEU A 57 -14.74 -1.59 2.52
CA LEU A 57 -13.51 -2.39 2.66
C LEU A 57 -12.83 -2.15 4.00
N THR A 58 -12.77 -0.89 4.46
CA THR A 58 -12.20 -0.54 5.76
C THR A 58 -12.97 -1.22 6.90
N LEU A 59 -14.30 -1.08 6.91
CA LEU A 59 -15.17 -1.73 7.90
C LEU A 59 -15.06 -3.25 7.84
N PHE A 60 -15.00 -3.82 6.63
CA PHE A 60 -14.80 -5.25 6.43
C PHE A 60 -13.49 -5.75 7.06
N ILE A 61 -12.37 -5.07 6.80
CA ILE A 61 -11.06 -5.43 7.37
C ILE A 61 -11.09 -5.27 8.90
N ILE A 62 -11.57 -4.15 9.42
CA ILE A 62 -11.66 -3.91 10.87
C ILE A 62 -12.52 -4.98 11.55
N HIS A 63 -13.68 -5.32 10.99
CA HIS A 63 -14.54 -6.38 11.52
C HIS A 63 -13.84 -7.74 11.56
N ARG A 64 -13.01 -8.05 10.55
CA ARG A 64 -12.22 -9.29 10.55
C ARG A 64 -11.11 -9.26 11.59
N LEU A 65 -10.43 -8.13 11.76
CA LEU A 65 -9.40 -7.96 12.78
C LEU A 65 -9.98 -8.09 14.20
N THR A 66 -11.13 -7.47 14.48
CA THR A 66 -11.78 -7.57 15.81
C THR A 66 -12.29 -8.98 16.09
N LYS A 67 -12.82 -9.68 15.08
CA LYS A 67 -13.18 -11.10 15.21
C LYS A 67 -11.95 -11.97 15.46
N GLY A 68 -10.84 -11.73 14.76
CA GLY A 68 -9.58 -12.42 14.96
C GLY A 68 -9.03 -12.22 16.38
N PHE A 69 -9.01 -10.97 16.86
CA PHE A 69 -8.61 -10.63 18.22
C PHE A 69 -9.49 -11.32 19.27
N SER A 70 -10.82 -11.32 19.08
CA SER A 70 -11.77 -11.97 19.99
C SER A 70 -11.62 -13.49 20.03
N ALA A 71 -11.22 -14.11 18.91
CA ALA A 71 -10.92 -15.54 18.86
C ALA A 71 -9.60 -15.85 19.57
N LEU A 72 -8.57 -15.02 19.36
CA LEU A 72 -7.27 -15.16 20.00
C LEU A 72 -7.35 -14.97 21.53
N SER A 73 -8.10 -13.97 21.99
CA SER A 73 -8.29 -13.70 23.42
C SER A 73 -9.02 -14.82 24.17
N LYS A 74 -9.79 -15.65 23.45
CA LYS A 74 -10.49 -16.82 24.00
C LYS A 74 -9.65 -18.10 23.89
N SER A 75 -8.58 -18.10 23.10
CA SER A 75 -7.74 -19.28 22.91
C SER A 75 -6.85 -19.49 24.13
N LYS A 76 -6.84 -20.72 24.66
CA LYS A 76 -5.93 -21.12 25.75
C LYS A 76 -4.51 -21.45 25.26
N THR A 77 -4.35 -21.72 23.95
CA THR A 77 -3.10 -22.24 23.38
C THR A 77 -2.26 -21.19 22.67
N ALA A 78 -2.83 -20.04 22.31
CA ALA A 78 -2.13 -18.99 21.59
C ALA A 78 -1.88 -17.79 22.52
N GLN A 79 -0.62 -17.35 22.62
CA GLN A 79 -0.31 -16.14 23.37
C GLN A 79 -0.74 -14.89 22.60
N PRO A 80 -1.43 -13.93 23.24
CA PRO A 80 -1.80 -12.69 22.59
C PRO A 80 -0.56 -11.85 22.28
N PRO A 81 -0.55 -11.08 21.17
CA PRO A 81 0.57 -10.18 20.88
C PRO A 81 0.70 -9.11 21.97
N PRO A 82 1.91 -8.58 22.20
CA PRO A 82 2.11 -7.48 23.15
C PRO A 82 1.22 -6.28 22.80
N LYS A 83 0.42 -5.82 23.78
CA LYS A 83 -0.54 -4.70 23.60
C LYS A 83 0.12 -3.44 23.02
N LYS A 84 1.36 -3.16 23.40
CA LYS A 84 2.15 -2.03 22.88
C LYS A 84 2.28 -2.03 21.36
N TYR A 85 2.50 -3.19 20.74
CA TYR A 85 2.65 -3.29 19.29
C TYR A 85 1.31 -3.11 18.58
N VAL A 86 0.24 -3.67 19.13
CA VAL A 86 -1.13 -3.47 18.61
C VAL A 86 -1.52 -1.99 18.66
N VAL A 87 -1.32 -1.33 19.80
CA VAL A 87 -1.62 0.10 19.96
C VAL A 87 -0.82 0.94 18.98
N LEU A 88 0.48 0.65 18.81
CA LEU A 88 1.34 1.37 17.87
C LEU A 88 0.77 1.33 16.44
N PHE A 89 0.47 0.14 15.91
CA PHE A 89 -0.01 0.02 14.53
C PHE A 89 -1.45 0.53 14.35
N VAL A 90 -2.28 0.52 15.42
CA VAL A 90 -3.59 1.20 15.39
C VAL A 90 -3.41 2.71 15.31
N VAL A 91 -2.54 3.30 16.12
CA VAL A 91 -2.25 4.74 16.09
C VAL A 91 -1.66 5.15 14.75
N LEU A 92 -0.72 4.37 14.21
CA LEU A 92 -0.16 4.61 12.88
C LEU A 92 -1.22 4.50 11.78
N ALA A 93 -2.12 3.52 11.83
CA ALA A 93 -3.23 3.39 10.88
C ALA A 93 -4.15 4.62 10.91
N ILE A 94 -4.58 5.04 12.10
CA ILE A 94 -5.45 6.21 12.27
C ILE A 94 -4.73 7.48 11.79
N GLY A 95 -3.48 7.68 12.21
CA GLY A 95 -2.67 8.83 11.81
C GLY A 95 -2.45 8.88 10.29
N SER A 96 -2.14 7.74 9.67
CA SER A 96 -1.97 7.66 8.22
C SER A 96 -3.26 7.99 7.49
N LEU A 97 -4.40 7.43 7.92
CA LEU A 97 -5.68 7.67 7.27
C LEU A 97 -6.11 9.13 7.43
N ALA A 98 -6.03 9.67 8.66
CA ALA A 98 -6.43 11.04 8.94
C ALA A 98 -5.59 12.04 8.15
N THR A 99 -4.27 11.87 8.07
CA THR A 99 -3.38 12.80 7.37
C THR A 99 -3.57 12.75 5.86
N THR A 100 -3.59 11.55 5.28
CA THR A 100 -3.78 11.36 3.83
C THR A 100 -5.14 11.88 3.35
N TRP A 101 -6.21 11.61 4.11
CA TRP A 101 -7.55 12.07 3.77
C TRP A 101 -7.79 13.54 4.07
N TYR A 102 -7.15 14.11 5.10
CA TYR A 102 -7.16 15.55 5.30
C TYR A 102 -6.67 16.26 4.04
N HIS A 103 -5.52 15.86 3.50
CA HIS A 103 -4.99 16.44 2.28
C HIS A 103 -5.81 16.08 1.03
N MET A 104 -6.40 14.89 0.95
CA MET A 104 -7.31 14.54 -0.16
C MET A 104 -8.56 15.43 -0.16
N ILE A 105 -9.15 15.72 0.99
CA ILE A 105 -10.30 16.62 1.12
C ILE A 105 -9.89 18.06 0.74
N GLN A 106 -8.71 18.52 1.15
CA GLN A 106 -8.17 19.81 0.70
C GLN A 106 -7.96 19.84 -0.81
N TYR A 107 -7.53 18.73 -1.43
CA TYR A 107 -7.42 18.62 -2.87
C TYR A 107 -8.78 18.71 -3.57
N PHE A 108 -9.81 18.02 -3.06
CA PHE A 108 -11.16 18.14 -3.61
C PHE A 108 -11.68 19.58 -3.54
N LYS A 109 -11.43 20.27 -2.43
CA LYS A 109 -11.77 21.70 -2.31
C LYS A 109 -10.99 22.54 -3.33
N PHE A 110 -9.67 22.36 -3.42
CA PHE A 110 -8.82 23.08 -4.37
C PHE A 110 -9.25 22.85 -5.83
N SER A 111 -9.56 21.61 -6.21
CA SER A 111 -10.06 21.26 -7.54
C SER A 111 -11.42 21.93 -7.82
N TYR A 112 -12.34 21.90 -6.85
CA TYR A 112 -13.64 22.55 -6.99
C TYR A 112 -13.52 24.06 -7.14
N ASP A 113 -12.74 24.71 -6.29
CA ASP A 113 -12.53 26.17 -6.31
C ASP A 113 -11.86 26.60 -7.63
N THR A 114 -10.89 25.84 -8.11
CA THR A 114 -10.23 26.08 -9.41
C THR A 114 -11.22 25.92 -10.56
N TRP A 115 -11.97 24.82 -10.60
CA TRP A 115 -13.01 24.59 -11.60
C TRP A 115 -14.08 25.69 -11.60
N LEU A 116 -14.53 26.11 -10.42
CA LEU A 116 -15.52 27.16 -10.26
C LEU A 116 -15.00 28.51 -10.75
N MET A 117 -13.77 28.88 -10.40
CA MET A 117 -13.12 30.10 -10.89
C MET A 117 -13.12 30.16 -12.43
N TRP A 118 -12.80 29.06 -13.09
CA TRP A 118 -12.81 29.00 -14.56
C TRP A 118 -14.22 29.08 -15.14
N ARG A 119 -15.21 28.45 -14.50
CA ARG A 119 -16.58 28.39 -15.01
C ARG A 119 -17.42 29.62 -14.65
N GLN A 120 -17.05 30.39 -13.63
CA GLN A 120 -17.68 31.69 -13.30
C GLN A 120 -17.67 32.68 -14.48
N HIS A 121 -16.76 32.51 -15.45
CA HIS A 121 -16.77 33.29 -16.69
C HIS A 121 -17.97 33.02 -17.60
N TYR A 122 -18.72 31.94 -17.36
CA TYR A 122 -19.84 31.46 -18.18
C TYR A 122 -21.18 31.40 -17.40
N GLU A 123 -21.40 32.37 -16.50
CA GLU A 123 -22.70 32.64 -15.84
C GLU A 123 -23.26 31.52 -14.93
N LEU A 124 -22.43 30.81 -14.15
CA LEU A 124 -22.98 29.95 -13.10
C LEU A 124 -23.54 30.77 -11.94
N THR A 125 -24.78 30.46 -11.56
CA THR A 125 -25.44 30.98 -10.36
C THR A 125 -24.57 30.74 -9.12
N PRO A 126 -24.01 31.79 -8.48
CA PRO A 126 -23.04 31.65 -7.38
C PRO A 126 -23.61 30.99 -6.13
N GLN A 127 -24.93 31.00 -5.97
CA GLN A 127 -25.62 30.52 -4.77
C GLN A 127 -25.80 28.99 -4.75
N MET A 128 -25.60 28.29 -5.86
CA MET A 128 -25.79 26.84 -5.96
C MET A 128 -24.45 26.11 -6.06
N LYS A 129 -24.28 25.04 -5.29
CA LYS A 129 -23.10 24.18 -5.42
C LYS A 129 -23.27 23.20 -6.57
N HIS A 130 -22.47 23.38 -7.63
CA HIS A 130 -22.52 22.59 -8.86
C HIS A 130 -21.66 21.32 -8.82
N TRP A 131 -21.77 20.51 -7.76
CA TRP A 131 -20.90 19.33 -7.54
C TRP A 131 -20.95 18.31 -8.68
N GLY A 132 -22.14 18.04 -9.22
CA GLY A 132 -22.30 17.05 -10.29
C GLY A 132 -21.62 17.49 -11.58
N LEU A 133 -21.68 18.79 -11.90
CA LEU A 133 -21.01 19.38 -13.05
C LEU A 133 -19.49 19.36 -12.87
N TRP A 134 -19.00 19.73 -11.68
CA TRP A 134 -17.60 19.62 -11.31
C TRP A 134 -17.07 18.19 -11.48
N LEU A 135 -17.73 17.20 -10.90
CA LEU A 135 -17.34 15.79 -11.00
C LEU A 135 -17.43 15.23 -12.43
N ARG A 136 -18.28 15.81 -13.29
CA ARG A 136 -18.40 15.43 -14.70
C ARG A 136 -17.27 16.00 -15.55
N GLU A 137 -16.87 17.24 -15.27
CA GLU A 137 -15.93 17.99 -16.10
C GLU A 137 -14.47 17.87 -15.65
N THR A 138 -14.23 17.41 -14.42
CA THR A 138 -12.90 17.18 -13.85
C THR A 138 -12.59 15.69 -13.77
N SER A 139 -11.37 15.31 -14.13
CA SER A 139 -10.88 13.94 -13.97
C SER A 139 -10.04 13.86 -12.70
N LEU A 140 -10.68 13.95 -11.52
CA LEU A 140 -10.02 14.11 -10.22
C LEU A 140 -8.78 13.23 -10.02
N PHE A 141 -8.88 11.92 -10.29
CA PHE A 141 -7.74 11.02 -10.12
C PHE A 141 -6.61 11.28 -11.13
N LYS A 142 -6.97 11.53 -12.39
CA LYS A 142 -5.99 11.79 -13.44
C LYS A 142 -5.24 13.10 -13.14
N GLU A 143 -5.98 14.17 -12.85
CA GLU A 143 -5.41 15.49 -12.54
C GLU A 143 -4.59 15.46 -11.25
N ALA A 144 -5.03 14.74 -10.22
CA ALA A 144 -4.27 14.55 -9.00
C ALA A 144 -2.92 13.87 -9.28
N TRP A 145 -2.93 12.76 -10.02
CA TRP A 145 -1.71 12.02 -10.33
C TRP A 145 -0.78 12.77 -11.28
N GLU A 146 -1.31 13.49 -12.28
CA GLU A 146 -0.51 14.41 -13.11
C GLU A 146 0.18 15.44 -12.21
N THR A 147 -0.56 16.06 -11.29
CA THR A 147 0.03 17.04 -10.36
C THR A 147 1.10 16.43 -9.46
N VAL A 148 0.92 15.18 -9.03
CA VAL A 148 1.83 14.47 -8.10
C VAL A 148 3.08 13.93 -8.80
N LEU A 149 3.02 13.65 -10.09
CA LEU A 149 4.11 13.00 -10.84
C LEU A 149 4.91 13.98 -11.70
N VAL A 150 4.30 15.08 -12.15
CA VAL A 150 4.97 16.08 -12.99
C VAL A 150 5.88 16.96 -12.14
N GLY A 151 7.19 16.88 -12.37
CA GLY A 151 8.22 17.67 -11.69
C GLY A 151 9.12 16.83 -10.78
N PHE A 152 10.44 17.04 -10.86
CA PHE A 152 11.42 16.18 -10.18
C PHE A 152 11.22 16.10 -8.66
N ALA A 153 10.92 17.22 -7.99
CA ALA A 153 10.72 17.25 -6.54
C ALA A 153 9.42 16.55 -6.10
N ARG A 154 8.35 16.69 -6.88
CA ARG A 154 7.07 15.99 -6.65
C ARG A 154 7.21 14.50 -6.90
N TYR A 155 7.85 14.15 -8.02
CA TYR A 155 8.15 12.78 -8.38
C TYR A 155 9.06 12.11 -7.35
N TRP A 156 10.01 12.83 -6.75
CA TRP A 156 10.84 12.32 -5.65
C TRP A 156 10.04 11.81 -4.45
N TRP A 157 8.95 12.50 -4.10
CA TRP A 157 8.02 12.03 -3.07
C TRP A 157 7.21 10.84 -3.57
N SER A 158 6.60 10.96 -4.74
CA SER A 158 5.58 10.00 -5.18
C SER A 158 6.14 8.69 -5.73
N ASN A 159 7.34 8.66 -6.32
CA ASN A 159 7.91 7.42 -6.87
C ASN A 159 8.05 6.29 -5.82
N GLN A 160 8.25 6.65 -4.55
CA GLN A 160 8.44 5.70 -3.47
C GLN A 160 7.19 4.85 -3.23
N ILE A 161 6.00 5.37 -3.55
CA ILE A 161 4.74 4.67 -3.34
C ILE A 161 4.62 3.41 -4.20
N PHE A 162 5.22 3.39 -5.40
CA PHE A 162 5.24 2.22 -6.27
C PHE A 162 5.97 1.05 -5.59
N PHE A 163 7.10 1.33 -4.95
CA PHE A 163 7.89 0.31 -4.25
C PHE A 163 7.23 -0.12 -2.94
N PHE A 164 6.58 0.79 -2.21
CA PHE A 164 5.79 0.40 -1.04
C PHE A 164 4.57 -0.45 -1.40
N ALA A 165 3.88 -0.14 -2.49
CA ALA A 165 2.78 -0.97 -3.00
C ALA A 165 3.29 -2.36 -3.42
N CYS A 166 4.44 -2.41 -4.09
CA CYS A 166 5.11 -3.67 -4.45
C CYS A 166 5.51 -4.47 -3.21
N ALA A 167 6.10 -3.82 -2.20
CA ALA A 167 6.47 -4.42 -0.93
C ALA A 167 5.24 -4.96 -0.17
N LEU A 168 4.13 -4.21 -0.14
CA LEU A 168 2.88 -4.68 0.43
C LEU A 168 2.35 -5.91 -0.31
N GLY A 169 2.37 -5.91 -1.65
CA GLY A 169 2.00 -7.07 -2.46
C GLY A 169 2.83 -8.31 -2.14
N LEU A 170 4.16 -8.16 -2.09
CA LEU A 170 5.07 -9.25 -1.72
C LEU A 170 4.83 -9.76 -0.30
N ASP A 171 4.59 -8.87 0.68
CA ASP A 171 4.36 -9.25 2.07
C ASP A 171 3.00 -9.96 2.25
N LEU A 172 1.96 -9.52 1.53
CA LEU A 172 0.64 -10.18 1.48
C LEU A 172 0.76 -11.62 0.98
N GLU A 173 1.53 -11.82 -0.09
CA GLU A 173 1.68 -13.13 -0.71
C GLU A 173 2.56 -14.06 0.13
N GLN A 174 3.72 -13.57 0.58
CA GLN A 174 4.66 -14.38 1.35
C GLN A 174 4.17 -14.69 2.77
N ARG A 175 3.60 -13.70 3.47
CA ARG A 175 3.22 -13.85 4.89
C ARG A 175 1.73 -14.02 5.08
N GLY A 176 0.91 -13.29 4.33
CA GLY A 176 -0.53 -13.30 4.50
C GLY A 176 -1.11 -14.68 4.22
N PHE A 177 -0.77 -15.25 3.07
CA PHE A 177 -1.23 -16.58 2.70
C PHE A 177 -0.71 -17.69 3.62
N ARG A 178 0.59 -17.67 3.95
CA ARG A 178 1.19 -18.67 4.86
C ARG A 178 0.56 -18.64 6.25
N ARG A 179 0.09 -17.48 6.72
CA ARG A 179 -0.65 -17.32 7.99
C ARG A 179 -2.15 -17.60 7.87
N GLY A 180 -2.64 -18.02 6.71
CA GLY A 180 -4.06 -18.32 6.47
C GLY A 180 -4.96 -17.09 6.40
N ILE A 181 -4.41 -15.90 6.12
CA ILE A 181 -5.19 -14.68 5.92
C ILE A 181 -5.88 -14.79 4.55
N ARG A 182 -7.17 -15.15 4.55
CA ARG A 182 -7.92 -15.46 3.33
C ARG A 182 -8.18 -14.26 2.41
N HIS A 183 -8.18 -13.04 2.93
CA HIS A 183 -8.66 -11.86 2.21
C HIS A 183 -7.52 -10.86 1.94
N THR A 184 -6.35 -11.34 1.47
CA THR A 184 -5.20 -10.48 1.12
C THR A 184 -5.55 -9.43 0.06
N TRP A 185 -6.43 -9.78 -0.89
CA TRP A 185 -6.94 -8.86 -1.91
C TRP A 185 -7.56 -7.59 -1.33
N ALA A 186 -8.22 -7.68 -0.16
CA ALA A 186 -8.88 -6.54 0.45
C ALA A 186 -7.85 -5.52 0.94
N PHE A 187 -6.73 -5.97 1.50
CA PHE A 187 -5.63 -5.10 1.91
C PHE A 187 -4.95 -4.46 0.69
N MET A 188 -4.71 -5.24 -0.37
CA MET A 188 -4.09 -4.69 -1.58
C MET A 188 -4.97 -3.64 -2.24
N LEU A 189 -6.27 -3.95 -2.40
CA LEU A 189 -7.24 -3.03 -2.99
C LEU A 189 -7.39 -1.77 -2.12
N LEU A 190 -7.48 -1.92 -0.80
CA LEU A 190 -7.51 -0.79 0.13
C LEU A 190 -6.26 0.08 -0.01
N GLY A 191 -5.08 -0.53 -0.16
CA GLY A 191 -3.83 0.19 -0.37
C GLY A 191 -3.86 1.05 -1.62
N GLN A 192 -4.42 0.53 -2.71
CA GLN A 192 -4.49 1.24 -3.99
C GLN A 192 -5.55 2.34 -4.04
N ILE A 193 -6.67 2.18 -3.32
CA ILE A 193 -7.79 3.15 -3.40
C ILE A 193 -7.87 4.10 -2.22
N VAL A 194 -7.25 3.81 -1.08
CA VAL A 194 -7.29 4.67 0.12
C VAL A 194 -5.92 5.25 0.42
N ALA A 195 -4.98 4.42 0.85
CA ALA A 195 -3.60 4.78 1.19
C ALA A 195 -2.79 3.50 1.46
N ILE A 196 -1.56 3.43 0.95
CA ILE A 196 -0.72 2.23 1.08
C ILE A 196 -0.27 2.06 2.53
N SER A 197 0.08 3.14 3.23
CA SER A 197 0.49 3.07 4.64
C SER A 197 -0.65 2.59 5.54
N PHE A 198 -1.88 3.06 5.30
CA PHE A 198 -3.05 2.62 6.06
C PHE A 198 -3.29 1.11 5.90
N ALA A 199 -3.30 0.64 4.65
CA ALA A 199 -3.45 -0.79 4.37
C ALA A 199 -2.30 -1.63 4.95
N THR A 200 -1.07 -1.13 4.89
CA THR A 200 0.11 -1.79 5.47
C THR A 200 -0.01 -1.93 6.99
N ASN A 201 -0.42 -0.87 7.70
CA ASN A 201 -0.65 -0.91 9.13
C ASN A 201 -1.75 -1.91 9.52
N LEU A 202 -2.88 -1.92 8.80
CA LEU A 202 -3.94 -2.91 9.02
C LEU A 202 -3.47 -4.34 8.71
N PHE A 203 -2.63 -4.53 7.71
CA PHE A 203 -2.07 -5.84 7.39
C PHE A 203 -1.08 -6.32 8.44
N ILE A 204 -0.23 -5.45 8.99
CA ILE A 204 0.65 -5.78 10.11
C ILE A 204 -0.18 -6.13 11.35
N LEU A 205 -1.27 -5.41 11.62
CA LEU A 205 -2.22 -5.80 12.66
C LEU A 205 -2.81 -7.19 12.41
N ALA A 206 -3.19 -7.50 11.16
CA ALA A 206 -3.65 -8.84 10.79
C ALA A 206 -2.58 -9.89 11.08
N GLN A 207 -1.32 -9.61 10.73
CA GLN A 207 -0.19 -10.49 11.02
C GLN A 207 -0.01 -10.71 12.53
N LEU A 208 -0.11 -9.66 13.35
CA LEU A 208 0.03 -9.77 14.81
C LEU A 208 -1.12 -10.55 15.47
N LEU A 209 -2.32 -10.49 14.88
CA LEU A 209 -3.53 -11.12 15.41
C LEU A 209 -3.75 -12.55 14.89
N CYS A 210 -3.07 -12.95 13.82
CA CYS A 210 -3.10 -14.33 13.32
C CYS A 210 -2.00 -15.18 13.96
N PRO A 211 -2.30 -16.42 14.38
CA PRO A 211 -1.30 -17.31 14.95
C PRO A 211 -0.17 -17.57 13.94
N PRO A 212 1.07 -17.79 14.41
CA PRO A 212 2.17 -18.15 13.54
C PRO A 212 1.84 -19.44 12.78
N PRO A 213 2.32 -19.57 11.53
CA PRO A 213 2.06 -20.77 10.74
C PRO A 213 2.64 -21.99 11.46
N PRO A 214 1.94 -23.14 11.47
CA PRO A 214 2.53 -24.37 11.96
C PRO A 214 3.81 -24.67 11.16
N PRO A 215 4.85 -25.27 11.77
CA PRO A 215 6.05 -25.65 11.06
C PRO A 215 5.66 -26.53 9.86
N PRO A 216 6.28 -26.33 8.68
CA PRO A 216 5.95 -27.11 7.50
C PRO A 216 6.13 -28.59 7.85
N ALA A 217 5.06 -29.38 7.66
CA ALA A 217 5.18 -30.82 7.78
C ALA A 217 6.26 -31.26 6.79
N SER A 218 7.26 -32.00 7.27
CA SER A 218 8.32 -32.59 6.47
C SER A 218 7.71 -33.73 5.63
N THR A 219 6.83 -33.40 4.69
CA THR A 219 6.28 -34.37 3.74
C THR A 219 7.28 -34.53 2.62
N SER A 220 8.03 -35.61 2.68
CA SER A 220 8.85 -36.21 1.61
C SER A 220 7.99 -36.70 0.42
N GLY A 221 6.88 -36.01 0.13
CA GLY A 221 5.89 -36.38 -0.87
C GLY A 221 6.29 -35.91 -2.26
N VAL A 222 6.16 -36.81 -3.22
CA VAL A 222 6.46 -36.66 -4.66
C VAL A 222 6.09 -35.26 -5.19
N TYR A 223 7.13 -34.49 -5.50
CA TYR A 223 7.03 -33.17 -6.14
C TYR A 223 6.43 -33.31 -7.55
N LYS A 224 5.13 -33.01 -7.71
CA LYS A 224 4.57 -32.78 -9.04
C LYS A 224 5.03 -31.39 -9.53
N LYS A 225 5.96 -31.39 -10.48
CA LYS A 225 6.52 -30.20 -11.14
C LYS A 225 5.44 -29.49 -11.94
N LYS A 226 4.68 -28.60 -11.31
CA LYS A 226 3.76 -27.68 -11.99
C LYS A 226 4.56 -26.51 -12.57
N TRP A 227 4.40 -26.26 -13.86
CA TRP A 227 5.20 -25.31 -14.65
C TRP A 227 4.82 -23.83 -14.42
N PHE A 228 3.58 -23.55 -14.02
CA PHE A 228 3.12 -22.19 -13.65
C PHE A 228 2.86 -22.11 -12.14
N GLY A 229 3.77 -21.48 -11.41
CA GLY A 229 3.61 -21.22 -9.98
C GLY A 229 3.20 -19.76 -9.69
N PRO A 230 2.60 -19.47 -8.52
CA PRO A 230 2.28 -18.11 -8.05
C PRO A 230 3.47 -17.16 -8.10
N TRP A 231 4.68 -17.68 -7.92
CA TRP A 231 5.93 -16.93 -8.02
C TRP A 231 6.11 -16.22 -9.38
N LEU A 232 5.64 -16.79 -10.49
CA LEU A 232 5.78 -16.19 -11.81
C LEU A 232 4.88 -14.95 -11.94
N LEU A 233 3.66 -15.03 -11.39
CA LEU A 233 2.76 -13.89 -11.32
C LEU A 233 3.36 -12.78 -10.46
N ASN A 234 3.99 -13.11 -9.33
CA ASN A 234 4.72 -12.13 -8.52
C ASN A 234 5.90 -11.50 -9.27
N VAL A 235 6.71 -12.28 -10.00
CA VAL A 235 7.78 -11.75 -10.85
C VAL A 235 7.20 -10.76 -11.87
N ALA A 236 6.12 -11.14 -12.55
CA ALA A 236 5.44 -10.27 -13.51
C ALA A 236 4.91 -8.99 -12.85
N SER A 237 4.30 -9.09 -11.66
CA SER A 237 3.80 -7.93 -10.91
C SER A 237 4.92 -6.99 -10.47
N VAL A 238 6.07 -7.51 -10.03
CA VAL A 238 7.24 -6.70 -9.67
C VAL A 238 7.78 -5.97 -10.91
N ILE A 239 7.97 -6.68 -12.04
CA ILE A 239 8.43 -6.07 -13.29
C ILE A 239 7.45 -4.99 -13.77
N ALA A 240 6.15 -5.30 -13.76
CA ALA A 240 5.07 -4.40 -14.13
C ALA A 240 4.89 -3.23 -13.15
N THR A 241 5.54 -3.25 -11.97
CA THR A 241 5.54 -2.12 -11.05
C THR A 241 6.82 -1.28 -11.21
N VAL A 242 7.97 -1.95 -11.28
CA VAL A 242 9.27 -1.29 -11.36
C VAL A 242 9.46 -0.59 -12.71
N ILE A 243 9.15 -1.24 -13.84
CA ILE A 243 9.37 -0.62 -15.15
C ILE A 243 8.56 0.68 -15.30
N PRO A 244 7.23 0.72 -15.05
CA PRO A 244 6.49 1.97 -15.15
C PRO A 244 6.98 3.06 -14.19
N ALA A 245 7.46 2.70 -12.99
CA ALA A 245 8.10 3.67 -12.10
C ALA A 245 9.32 4.30 -12.79
N PHE A 246 10.26 3.51 -13.33
CA PHE A 246 11.41 4.07 -14.04
C PHE A 246 11.02 4.89 -15.28
N LEU A 247 10.00 4.48 -16.03
CA LEU A 247 9.54 5.24 -17.20
C LEU A 247 8.91 6.58 -16.80
N LEU A 248 8.09 6.62 -15.76
CA LEU A 248 7.48 7.86 -15.26
C LEU A 248 8.48 8.86 -14.67
N ALA A 249 9.72 8.44 -14.42
CA ALA A 249 10.80 9.34 -14.00
C ALA A 249 11.33 10.22 -15.15
N ALA A 250 11.10 9.82 -16.41
CA ALA A 250 11.51 10.60 -17.57
C ALA A 250 10.42 11.60 -17.98
N GLU A 251 10.84 12.84 -18.26
CA GLU A 251 9.94 13.96 -18.62
C GLU A 251 9.08 13.67 -19.86
N GLU A 252 9.58 12.85 -20.78
CA GLU A 252 8.89 12.44 -22.01
C GLU A 252 7.52 11.80 -21.75
N TYR A 253 7.35 11.15 -20.58
CA TYR A 253 6.12 10.47 -20.21
C TYR A 253 5.16 11.32 -19.40
N TRP A 254 5.54 12.52 -18.96
CA TRP A 254 4.73 13.38 -18.10
C TRP A 254 3.50 13.95 -18.79
N TYR A 255 3.62 14.26 -20.09
CA TYR A 255 2.54 14.87 -20.87
C TYR A 255 2.04 13.98 -22.01
N GLY A 256 2.54 12.74 -22.10
CA GLY A 256 2.18 11.81 -23.16
C GLY A 256 0.88 11.06 -22.89
N HIS A 257 0.21 10.60 -23.95
CA HIS A 257 -0.96 9.70 -23.86
C HIS A 257 -0.67 8.38 -23.13
N ALA A 258 0.61 8.03 -22.97
CA ALA A 258 1.05 6.86 -22.24
C ALA A 258 1.03 7.05 -20.70
N PHE A 259 1.02 8.29 -20.19
CA PHE A 259 1.12 8.60 -18.76
C PHE A 259 0.15 7.77 -17.91
N PHE A 260 -1.14 7.89 -18.21
CA PHE A 260 -2.18 7.20 -17.44
C PHE A 260 -2.11 5.69 -17.61
N LYS A 261 -1.71 5.19 -18.78
CA LYS A 261 -1.54 3.75 -19.02
C LYS A 261 -0.42 3.20 -18.15
N LEU A 262 0.72 3.88 -18.10
CA LEU A 262 1.86 3.51 -17.25
C LEU A 262 1.47 3.51 -15.77
N LEU A 263 0.71 4.51 -15.34
CA LEU A 263 0.19 4.58 -13.97
C LEU A 263 -0.74 3.40 -13.62
N MET A 264 -1.59 2.95 -14.55
CA MET A 264 -2.54 1.86 -14.30
C MET A 264 -1.92 0.46 -14.28
N ILE A 265 -0.76 0.25 -14.91
CA ILE A 265 -0.12 -1.07 -14.97
C ILE A 265 0.15 -1.63 -13.56
N PRO A 266 0.82 -0.92 -12.63
CA PRO A 266 1.04 -1.40 -11.26
C PRO A 266 -0.26 -1.76 -10.53
N HIS A 267 -1.31 -0.93 -10.69
CA HIS A 267 -2.60 -1.15 -10.05
C HIS A 267 -3.20 -2.51 -10.44
N ILE A 268 -3.26 -2.78 -11.75
CA ILE A 268 -3.77 -4.04 -12.28
C ILE A 268 -2.86 -5.19 -11.86
N ALA A 269 -1.55 -5.06 -12.12
CA ALA A 269 -0.60 -6.14 -11.94
C ALA A 269 -0.52 -6.65 -10.50
N LEU A 270 -0.57 -5.75 -9.51
CA LEU A 270 -0.53 -6.12 -8.10
C LEU A 270 -1.86 -6.71 -7.58
N LEU A 271 -2.96 -6.53 -8.30
CA LEU A 271 -4.26 -7.12 -7.95
C LEU A 271 -4.49 -8.50 -8.58
N VAL A 272 -3.84 -8.82 -9.70
CA VAL A 272 -4.05 -10.08 -10.42
C VAL A 272 -3.94 -11.29 -9.49
N LEU A 273 -2.82 -11.45 -8.78
CA LEU A 273 -2.60 -12.64 -7.96
C LEU A 273 -3.56 -12.74 -6.76
N PRO A 274 -3.80 -11.68 -5.97
CA PRO A 274 -4.81 -11.71 -4.92
C PRO A 274 -6.21 -12.10 -5.43
N PHE A 275 -6.64 -11.62 -6.61
CA PHE A 275 -7.93 -12.00 -7.21
C PHE A 275 -7.93 -13.43 -7.74
N VAL A 276 -6.85 -13.87 -8.39
CA VAL A 276 -6.71 -15.25 -8.87
C VAL A 276 -6.88 -16.23 -7.70
N ARG A 277 -6.36 -15.91 -6.50
CA ARG A 277 -6.53 -16.74 -5.29
C ARG A 277 -7.95 -16.77 -4.72
N VAL A 278 -8.76 -15.77 -5.00
CA VAL A 278 -10.18 -15.76 -4.62
C VAL A 278 -11.01 -16.64 -5.58
N ILE A 279 -10.66 -16.63 -6.86
CA ILE A 279 -11.44 -17.28 -7.92
C ILE A 279 -11.02 -18.74 -8.11
N LEU A 280 -9.72 -19.03 -8.08
CA LEU A 280 -9.21 -20.38 -8.33
C LEU A 280 -9.12 -21.19 -7.03
N PRO A 281 -9.52 -22.48 -7.09
CA PRO A 281 -9.28 -23.42 -5.99
C PRO A 281 -7.80 -23.50 -5.59
N SER A 282 -7.56 -23.62 -4.28
CA SER A 282 -6.21 -23.63 -3.70
C SER A 282 -5.27 -24.67 -4.33
N HIS A 283 -5.77 -25.82 -4.81
CA HIS A 283 -4.94 -26.85 -5.42
C HIS A 283 -4.30 -26.44 -6.76
N TYR A 284 -4.80 -25.39 -7.42
CA TYR A 284 -4.17 -24.82 -8.62
C TYR A 284 -3.08 -23.79 -8.30
N VAL A 285 -3.13 -23.21 -7.09
CA VAL A 285 -2.28 -22.08 -6.66
C VAL A 285 -1.36 -22.50 -5.50
N THR A 286 -1.20 -23.80 -5.26
CA THR A 286 -0.34 -24.33 -4.19
C THR A 286 1.13 -24.35 -4.59
N ASP A 287 1.96 -23.81 -3.69
CA ASP A 287 3.41 -23.81 -3.82
C ASP A 287 3.95 -25.23 -3.58
N SER A 288 4.60 -25.79 -4.59
CA SER A 288 5.13 -27.15 -4.55
C SER A 288 6.53 -27.24 -3.94
N ASN A 289 7.25 -26.12 -3.80
CA ASN A 289 8.62 -26.08 -3.25
C ASN A 289 8.89 -24.79 -2.46
N VAL A 290 8.76 -24.87 -1.14
CA VAL A 290 8.94 -23.75 -0.20
C VAL A 290 10.36 -23.16 -0.27
N GLN A 291 11.39 -23.99 -0.44
CA GLN A 291 12.78 -23.52 -0.48
C GLN A 291 13.09 -22.72 -1.74
N PHE A 292 12.59 -23.19 -2.90
CA PHE A 292 12.70 -22.47 -4.16
C PHE A 292 11.93 -21.15 -4.08
N GLU A 293 10.71 -21.19 -3.56
CA GLU A 293 9.88 -20.01 -3.38
C GLU A 293 10.59 -18.96 -2.50
N ASP A 294 11.13 -19.35 -1.34
CA ASP A 294 11.86 -18.43 -0.46
C ASP A 294 13.07 -17.80 -1.16
N ARG A 295 13.76 -18.53 -2.04
CA ARG A 295 14.85 -17.97 -2.85
C ARG A 295 14.34 -16.95 -3.86
N VAL A 296 13.23 -17.24 -4.55
CA VAL A 296 12.61 -16.31 -5.51
C VAL A 296 12.15 -15.04 -4.80
N TYR A 297 11.44 -15.15 -3.67
CA TYR A 297 11.00 -13.96 -2.93
C TYR A 297 12.17 -13.13 -2.40
N LYS A 298 13.28 -13.75 -1.98
CA LYS A 298 14.50 -13.00 -1.64
C LYS A 298 14.99 -12.15 -2.82
N ILE A 299 14.99 -12.70 -4.03
CA ILE A 299 15.33 -11.96 -5.24
C ILE A 299 14.32 -10.84 -5.49
N LEU A 300 13.01 -11.12 -5.42
CA LEU A 300 11.97 -10.10 -5.64
C LEU A 300 12.04 -8.95 -4.63
N TRP A 301 12.29 -9.24 -3.36
CA TRP A 301 12.54 -8.23 -2.32
C TRP A 301 13.79 -7.42 -2.64
N SER A 302 14.89 -8.08 -3.02
CA SER A 302 16.13 -7.41 -3.41
C SER A 302 15.92 -6.50 -4.62
N THR A 303 15.16 -6.94 -5.63
CA THR A 303 14.83 -6.14 -6.83
C THR A 303 13.97 -4.95 -6.46
N THR A 304 12.98 -5.13 -5.57
CA THR A 304 12.09 -4.04 -5.12
C THR A 304 12.87 -2.98 -4.34
N ILE A 305 13.68 -3.40 -3.36
CA ILE A 305 14.49 -2.49 -2.54
C ILE A 305 15.59 -1.83 -3.37
N GLY A 306 16.31 -2.62 -4.18
CA GLY A 306 17.39 -2.12 -5.03
C GLY A 306 16.88 -1.17 -6.12
N GLY A 307 15.75 -1.48 -6.74
CA GLY A 307 15.09 -0.60 -7.72
C GLY A 307 14.61 0.70 -7.07
N GLY A 308 14.03 0.63 -5.88
CA GLY A 308 13.60 1.82 -5.13
C GLY A 308 14.76 2.70 -4.69
N LEU A 309 15.86 2.10 -4.23
CA LEU A 309 17.07 2.84 -3.88
C LEU A 309 17.70 3.50 -5.11
N LEU A 310 17.83 2.75 -6.22
CA LEU A 310 18.40 3.28 -7.46
C LEU A 310 17.58 4.45 -8.01
N LEU A 311 16.25 4.29 -8.09
CA LEU A 311 15.37 5.35 -8.56
C LEU A 311 15.37 6.55 -7.59
N GLY A 312 15.33 6.29 -6.28
CA GLY A 312 15.38 7.32 -5.24
C GLY A 312 16.67 8.14 -5.29
N LEU A 313 17.83 7.50 -5.46
CA LEU A 313 19.12 8.20 -5.63
C LEU A 313 19.14 9.05 -6.91
N ASN A 314 18.67 8.49 -8.03
CA ASN A 314 18.59 9.21 -9.30
C ASN A 314 17.70 10.46 -9.16
N MET A 315 16.51 10.30 -8.60
CA MET A 315 15.56 11.40 -8.39
C MET A 315 16.02 12.39 -7.34
N THR A 316 16.79 11.97 -6.34
CA THR A 316 17.43 12.89 -5.39
C THR A 316 18.41 13.80 -6.14
N GLY A 317 19.25 13.22 -6.99
CA GLY A 317 20.18 13.99 -7.82
C GLY A 317 19.47 14.98 -8.75
N ALA A 318 18.41 14.53 -9.42
CA ALA A 318 17.62 15.39 -10.32
C ALA A 318 16.90 16.53 -9.57
N ALA A 319 16.22 16.22 -8.46
CA ALA A 319 15.49 17.20 -7.66
C ALA A 319 16.42 18.24 -7.02
N VAL A 320 17.56 17.82 -6.47
CA VAL A 320 18.55 18.73 -5.88
C VAL A 320 19.19 19.64 -6.93
N ARG A 321 19.46 19.13 -8.14
CA ARG A 321 19.98 19.96 -9.25
C ARG A 321 18.97 21.02 -9.70
N TYR A 322 17.68 20.70 -9.67
CA TYR A 322 16.61 21.59 -10.14
C TYR A 322 16.21 22.66 -9.11
N GLY A 323 15.98 22.25 -7.85
CA GLY A 323 15.42 23.13 -6.81
C GLY A 323 16.12 23.05 -5.45
N GLY A 324 17.28 22.38 -5.37
CA GLY A 324 17.97 22.14 -4.10
C GLY A 324 17.19 21.21 -3.15
N TYR A 325 17.72 21.05 -1.95
CA TYR A 325 17.02 20.29 -0.88
C TYR A 325 15.75 21.01 -0.41
N GLU A 326 15.76 22.34 -0.44
CA GLU A 326 14.59 23.14 -0.08
C GLU A 326 13.42 22.89 -1.03
N GLY A 327 13.68 22.77 -2.34
CA GLY A 327 12.66 22.45 -3.33
C GLY A 327 11.94 21.13 -3.07
N ILE A 328 12.63 20.11 -2.54
CA ILE A 328 12.01 18.83 -2.14
C ILE A 328 11.02 19.04 -0.99
N VAL A 329 11.39 19.83 0.01
CA VAL A 329 10.53 20.12 1.17
C VAL A 329 9.35 21.01 0.77
N ILE A 330 9.60 22.05 -0.03
CA ILE A 330 8.55 22.92 -0.55
C ILE A 330 7.53 22.13 -1.36
N ALA A 331 7.99 21.20 -2.20
CA ALA A 331 7.11 20.36 -3.02
C ALA A 331 6.12 19.54 -2.17
N LEU A 332 6.50 19.12 -0.96
CA LEU A 332 5.58 18.40 -0.06
C LEU A 332 4.35 19.24 0.32
N HIS A 333 4.49 20.56 0.39
CA HIS A 333 3.45 21.48 0.89
C HIS A 333 2.85 22.38 -0.20
N GLU A 334 3.38 22.34 -1.42
CA GLU A 334 2.94 23.23 -2.50
C GLU A 334 1.50 22.95 -2.96
N HIS A 335 1.10 21.68 -2.95
CA HIS A 335 -0.18 21.25 -3.48
C HIS A 335 -0.76 20.09 -2.66
N PRO A 336 -2.05 20.13 -2.28
CA PRO A 336 -2.65 19.15 -1.39
C PRO A 336 -2.59 17.71 -1.92
N ALA A 337 -2.64 17.49 -3.23
CA ALA A 337 -2.46 16.15 -3.80
C ALA A 337 -1.05 15.60 -3.55
N VAL A 338 -0.02 16.45 -3.66
CA VAL A 338 1.38 16.07 -3.38
C VAL A 338 1.54 15.79 -1.90
N SER A 339 0.97 16.64 -1.03
CA SER A 339 0.96 16.41 0.41
C SER A 339 0.30 15.08 0.78
N SER A 340 -0.85 14.75 0.17
CA SER A 340 -1.56 13.49 0.45
C SER A 340 -0.67 12.27 0.20
N VAL A 341 -0.02 12.18 -0.96
CA VAL A 341 0.89 11.08 -1.30
C VAL A 341 2.20 11.13 -0.52
N GLY A 342 2.78 12.32 -0.34
CA GLY A 342 4.03 12.49 0.41
C GLY A 342 3.90 12.07 1.88
N TYR A 343 2.79 12.41 2.55
CA TYR A 343 2.52 11.92 3.89
C TYR A 343 2.23 10.42 3.93
N ASP A 344 1.56 9.85 2.92
CA ASP A 344 1.41 8.39 2.81
C ASP A 344 2.78 7.69 2.78
N VAL A 345 3.74 8.24 2.02
CA VAL A 345 5.13 7.76 1.96
C VAL A 345 5.85 7.89 3.30
N ILE A 346 5.71 9.02 4.00
CA ILE A 346 6.28 9.20 5.35
C ILE A 346 5.74 8.13 6.31
N PHE A 347 4.43 7.91 6.33
CA PHE A 347 3.83 6.87 7.16
C PHE A 347 4.27 5.46 6.73
N CYS A 348 4.48 5.19 5.45
CA CYS A 348 5.07 3.93 4.99
C CYS A 348 6.45 3.70 5.61
N TRP A 349 7.36 4.69 5.53
CA TRP A 349 8.68 4.60 6.14
C TRP A 349 8.61 4.35 7.65
N VAL A 350 7.84 5.15 8.38
CA VAL A 350 7.67 4.99 9.83
C VAL A 350 7.15 3.59 10.18
N THR A 351 6.16 3.12 9.43
CA THR A 351 5.56 1.79 9.62
C THR A 351 6.58 0.66 9.39
N TRP A 352 7.33 0.71 8.29
CA TRP A 352 8.31 -0.33 7.95
C TRP A 352 9.52 -0.32 8.88
N ILE A 353 9.99 0.85 9.31
CA ILE A 353 11.07 0.98 10.30
C ILE A 353 10.62 0.40 11.65
N ALA A 354 9.44 0.81 12.14
CA ALA A 354 8.90 0.29 13.39
C ALA A 354 8.71 -1.23 13.34
N TRP A 355 8.19 -1.76 12.23
CA TRP A 355 8.00 -3.19 12.05
C TRP A 355 9.31 -3.96 12.01
N SER A 356 10.32 -3.42 11.35
CA SER A 356 11.66 -4.02 11.29
C SER A 356 12.33 -4.04 12.66
N ALA A 357 12.24 -2.94 13.42
CA ALA A 357 12.76 -2.87 14.79
C ALA A 357 12.09 -3.91 15.71
N ILE A 358 10.77 -4.06 15.64
CA ILE A 358 10.03 -5.08 16.41
C ILE A 358 10.49 -6.50 16.05
N LYS A 359 10.72 -6.78 14.76
CA LYS A 359 11.23 -8.09 14.34
C LYS A 359 12.62 -8.39 14.89
N VAL A 360 13.53 -7.42 14.84
CA VAL A 360 14.90 -7.58 15.36
C VAL A 360 14.87 -7.89 16.87
N VAL A 361 14.09 -7.13 17.64
CA VAL A 361 13.94 -7.35 19.10
C VAL A 361 13.37 -8.74 19.40
N ASN A 362 12.28 -9.11 18.72
CA ASN A 362 11.64 -10.41 18.97
C ASN A 362 12.51 -11.61 18.50
N SER A 363 13.31 -11.45 17.44
CA SER A 363 14.29 -12.46 17.06
C SER A 363 15.36 -12.61 18.15
N GLY A 364 15.81 -11.51 18.76
CA GLY A 364 16.68 -11.55 19.94
C GLY A 364 16.07 -12.30 21.11
N ASP A 365 14.80 -12.06 21.43
CA ASP A 365 14.10 -12.75 22.52
C ASP A 365 13.95 -14.26 22.27
N VAL A 366 13.78 -14.70 21.01
CA VAL A 366 13.76 -16.13 20.68
C VAL A 366 15.13 -16.76 20.92
N PHE A 367 16.22 -16.13 20.48
CA PHE A 367 17.57 -16.65 20.73
C PHE A 367 17.98 -16.61 22.20
N VAL A 368 17.55 -15.60 22.96
CA VAL A 368 17.78 -15.54 24.42
C VAL A 368 17.01 -16.66 25.13
N ARG A 369 15.76 -16.90 24.75
CA ARG A 369 14.93 -17.95 25.37
C ARG A 369 15.38 -19.36 25.00
N GLU A 370 15.87 -19.58 23.79
CA GLU A 370 16.44 -20.86 23.35
C GLU A 370 17.76 -21.14 24.08
N LYS A 371 18.59 -20.12 24.29
CA LYS A 371 19.81 -20.22 25.08
C LYS A 371 19.55 -20.45 26.57
N GLU A 372 18.50 -19.86 27.14
CA GLU A 372 18.06 -20.15 28.51
C GLU A 372 17.55 -21.60 28.63
N ILE A 373 16.74 -22.08 27.68
CA ILE A 373 16.23 -23.47 27.68
C ILE A 373 17.39 -24.47 27.57
N ASP A 374 18.38 -24.22 26.71
CA ASP A 374 19.59 -25.05 26.62
C ASP A 374 20.43 -24.99 27.91
N GLU A 375 20.54 -23.83 28.56
CA GLU A 375 21.29 -23.66 29.81
C GLU A 375 20.60 -24.31 31.03
N TYR A 376 19.26 -24.36 31.04
CA TYR A 376 18.48 -25.12 32.03
C TYR A 376 18.52 -26.63 31.76
N ALA A 377 18.44 -27.06 30.48
CA ALA A 377 18.59 -28.46 30.10
C ALA A 377 19.98 -29.02 30.47
N TRP A 378 21.04 -28.23 30.32
CA TRP A 378 22.40 -28.62 30.70
C TRP A 378 22.63 -28.67 32.23
N LYS A 379 21.83 -27.94 33.03
CA LYS A 379 21.92 -27.98 34.50
C LYS A 379 21.17 -29.15 35.11
N ASP A 380 20.08 -29.61 34.50
CA ASP A 380 19.34 -30.80 34.98
C ASP A 380 20.10 -32.12 34.72
N ASP A 381 20.85 -32.22 33.62
CA ASP A 381 21.62 -33.44 33.29
C ASP A 381 22.83 -33.70 34.22
N ARG A 382 23.20 -32.73 35.07
CA ARG A 382 24.24 -32.94 36.11
C ARG A 382 23.69 -33.39 37.47
N SER A 383 22.38 -33.52 37.65
CA SER A 383 21.78 -34.00 38.91
C SER A 383 21.14 -35.39 38.81
N GLY A 384 21.14 -36.01 37.62
CA GLY A 384 20.63 -37.36 37.38
C GLY A 384 21.55 -38.45 37.91
N THR A 385 21.36 -38.82 39.18
CA THR A 385 21.94 -40.00 39.81
C THR A 385 21.52 -41.26 39.04
N THR A 386 22.50 -42.02 38.55
CA THR A 386 22.33 -43.32 37.91
C THR A 386 21.71 -44.32 38.90
N VAL A 387 20.44 -44.65 38.71
CA VAL A 387 19.83 -45.88 39.25
C VAL A 387 19.60 -46.81 38.07
N THR A 388 20.50 -47.78 37.93
CA THR A 388 20.27 -49.00 37.18
C THR A 388 19.33 -49.89 37.98
N ASP A 389 18.15 -50.21 37.45
CA ASP A 389 17.53 -51.49 37.78
C ASP A 389 16.73 -52.03 36.60
N GLY A 390 16.90 -53.33 36.37
CA GLY A 390 16.35 -54.07 35.25
C GLY A 390 14.95 -54.62 35.55
N GLY A 391 14.20 -54.94 34.49
CA GLY A 391 12.94 -55.62 34.67
C GLY A 391 12.09 -55.73 33.41
N ASN A 392 12.11 -56.93 32.83
CA ASN A 392 11.19 -57.43 31.80
C ASN A 392 9.72 -57.04 32.00
N GLY A 393 8.98 -56.91 30.90
CA GLY A 393 7.56 -57.28 30.88
C GLY A 393 6.63 -56.49 29.97
N ILE A 394 6.42 -57.00 28.75
CA ILE A 394 5.11 -57.28 28.12
C ILE A 394 3.95 -56.33 28.45
N GLY A 395 3.37 -55.69 27.42
CA GLY A 395 2.01 -55.16 27.55
C GLY A 395 1.55 -54.21 26.45
N ALA A 396 1.17 -54.77 25.30
CA ALA A 396 0.42 -54.05 24.27
C ALA A 396 -0.97 -53.62 24.80
N VAL A 397 -1.30 -52.33 24.75
CA VAL A 397 -2.70 -51.88 24.82
C VAL A 397 -2.94 -50.78 23.79
N ARG A 398 -3.65 -51.19 22.75
CA ARG A 398 -4.28 -50.38 21.70
C ARG A 398 -5.56 -49.77 22.30
N ARG A 399 -5.72 -48.44 22.29
CA ARG A 399 -7.02 -47.79 22.56
C ARG A 399 -7.55 -47.10 21.32
N ARG A 400 -8.86 -47.32 21.12
CA ARG A 400 -9.75 -46.73 20.12
C ARG A 400 -9.95 -45.25 20.33
#